data_AF-A0AB34L1F3-F1
#
_entry.id   AF-A0AB34L1F3-F1
#
_cell.length_a   1.000
_cell.length_b   1.000
_cell.length_c   1.000
_cell.angle_alpha   90.00
_cell.angle_beta   90.00
_cell.angle_gamma   90.00
#
_symmetry.space_group_name_H-M   'P 1'
#
loop_
_entity.id
_entity.type
_entity.pdbx_description
1 polymer ?
#
loop_
_entity_poly.entity_id
_entity_poly.type
_entity_poly.pdbx_seq_one_letter_code
_entity_poly.pdbx_strand_id
1 'polypeptide(L)'
;MPPKKKTPKAKTVNGDEMTNTVEKHSKEETNAIKDEEIKPEPESNASARKDQEADGKAPKKRGKDASTDEPRKASRRSNRSGAKSEPSKQQLLNYMISPAAAELTRPDDEIEDVQSRGEIKTYSASVLSPFEELLCAVILSRPISHRLGLRTIRTVLNDPYNFNSARSLKDAGEEKRLKSVYDARTQHKDKTAAQMGIIAEAVLDNFTSSSDKDGTELQKLRDDCGDDIGEAANQLKSHIKGLGKTGLEIFFRRVQWIWTAAFPNIDGRTADSLRMLGLPQDGSELEGLIEEHWKKLETKHLAGDGEEAKKKRAFVVLLERATGAQLEQKIDAVLNAAAEA
;
A
#
# COMPACT_ATOMS: atom_id res chain seq x y z
N MET A 1 -33.65 71.05 6.89
CA MET A 1 -34.68 71.40 7.89
C MET A 1 -35.69 70.24 7.97
N PRO A 2 -36.00 69.70 9.16
CA PRO A 2 -36.95 68.59 9.37
C PRO A 2 -38.35 69.14 9.73
N PRO A 3 -39.43 68.32 9.83
CA PRO A 3 -39.76 67.58 11.08
C PRO A 3 -40.32 66.15 10.80
N LYS A 4 -40.08 65.09 11.58
CA LYS A 4 -40.36 64.72 13.00
C LYS A 4 -41.82 64.34 13.33
N LYS A 5 -41.94 63.08 13.85
CA LYS A 5 -42.85 62.54 14.91
C LYS A 5 -44.27 62.15 14.47
N LYS A 6 -44.94 61.11 14.97
CA LYS A 6 -44.81 60.27 16.20
C LYS A 6 -45.75 59.05 16.11
N THR A 7 -45.36 57.94 16.72
CA THR A 7 -46.17 56.77 17.14
C THR A 7 -47.20 57.09 18.24
N PRO A 8 -48.15 56.17 18.52
CA PRO A 8 -48.38 55.80 19.93
C PRO A 8 -48.46 54.28 20.20
N LYS A 9 -48.41 53.98 21.51
CA LYS A 9 -48.13 52.72 22.20
C LYS A 9 -49.36 51.85 22.51
N ALA A 10 -49.08 50.55 22.63
CA ALA A 10 -49.57 49.50 23.53
C ALA A 10 -50.74 49.72 24.50
N LYS A 11 -51.54 48.65 24.69
CA LYS A 11 -52.01 48.21 26.02
C LYS A 11 -52.29 46.70 26.07
N THR A 12 -51.93 46.18 27.23
CA THR A 12 -51.93 44.85 27.87
C THR A 12 -53.31 44.19 28.02
N VAL A 13 -53.35 42.87 28.31
CA VAL A 13 -53.93 42.28 29.56
C VAL A 13 -53.66 40.75 29.63
N ASN A 14 -53.31 40.34 30.86
CA ASN A 14 -53.15 39.02 31.52
C ASN A 14 -54.24 37.96 31.16
N GLY A 15 -54.15 36.66 31.47
CA GLY A 15 -53.33 35.83 32.37
C GLY A 15 -54.10 34.52 32.67
N ASP A 16 -53.41 33.55 33.30
CA ASP A 16 -53.92 32.33 33.97
C ASP A 16 -54.44 31.16 33.10
N GLU A 17 -54.22 29.87 33.40
CA GLU A 17 -53.34 29.13 34.30
C GLU A 17 -53.38 27.64 33.87
N MET A 18 -52.28 26.92 34.12
CA MET A 18 -52.09 25.47 34.35
C MET A 18 -53.12 24.42 33.85
N THR A 19 -52.61 23.37 33.17
CA THR A 19 -52.49 22.00 33.76
C THR A 19 -51.67 21.05 32.89
N ASN A 20 -50.89 20.20 33.59
CA ASN A 20 -50.00 19.14 33.13
C ASN A 20 -50.72 17.93 32.49
N THR A 21 -50.09 17.32 31.48
CA THR A 21 -49.81 15.85 31.29
C THR A 21 -49.26 15.67 29.86
N VAL A 22 -47.98 15.39 29.61
CA VAL A 22 -47.17 14.16 29.72
C VAL A 22 -47.73 12.95 28.95
N GLU A 23 -46.85 12.38 28.09
CA GLU A 23 -46.93 11.16 27.25
C GLU A 23 -47.59 11.32 25.86
N LYS A 24 -47.08 10.80 24.74
CA LYS A 24 -45.98 9.84 24.51
C LYS A 24 -45.46 9.97 23.07
N HIS A 25 -44.17 9.72 22.93
CA HIS A 25 -43.39 9.70 21.70
C HIS A 25 -43.88 8.73 20.63
N SER A 26 -43.81 9.18 19.38
CA SER A 26 -43.73 8.38 18.16
C SER A 26 -42.31 8.47 17.58
N LYS A 27 -41.54 7.38 17.61
CA LYS A 27 -40.33 7.10 16.79
C LYS A 27 -40.22 5.58 16.67
N GLU A 28 -40.54 5.04 15.50
CA GLU A 28 -39.61 4.73 14.40
C GLU A 28 -38.76 3.49 14.70
N GLU A 29 -39.04 2.46 13.91
CA GLU A 29 -38.48 1.12 13.95
C GLU A 29 -36.99 1.13 13.60
N THR A 30 -36.17 0.70 14.56
CA THR A 30 -34.78 0.31 14.34
C THR A 30 -34.72 -1.19 14.04
N ASN A 31 -34.37 -1.57 12.81
CA ASN A 31 -34.02 -2.95 12.48
C ASN A 31 -32.59 -3.24 12.93
N ALA A 32 -32.47 -3.97 14.03
CA ALA A 32 -31.22 -4.57 14.51
C ALA A 32 -30.96 -5.89 13.76
N ILE A 33 -29.84 -5.98 13.06
CA ILE A 33 -29.29 -7.25 12.56
C ILE A 33 -28.47 -7.86 13.69
N LYS A 34 -28.85 -9.07 14.11
CA LYS A 34 -28.19 -9.85 15.15
C LYS A 34 -26.90 -10.46 14.60
N ASP A 35 -25.85 -10.40 15.43
CA ASP A 35 -24.64 -11.21 15.30
C ASP A 35 -24.98 -12.70 15.48
N GLU A 36 -24.64 -13.52 14.48
CA GLU A 36 -24.57 -14.98 14.63
C GLU A 36 -23.10 -15.38 14.88
N GLU A 37 -22.87 -15.96 16.06
CA GLU A 37 -21.63 -16.63 16.44
C GLU A 37 -21.34 -17.81 15.51
N ILE A 38 -20.21 -17.76 14.80
CA ILE A 38 -19.65 -18.92 14.10
C ILE A 38 -18.79 -19.70 15.10
N LYS A 39 -19.27 -20.87 15.53
CA LYS A 39 -18.49 -21.89 16.24
C LYS A 39 -17.54 -22.59 15.26
N PRO A 40 -16.26 -22.81 15.62
CA PRO A 40 -15.38 -23.67 14.83
C PRO A 40 -15.57 -25.15 15.24
N GLU A 41 -15.84 -26.02 14.27
CA GLU A 41 -15.61 -27.46 14.42
C GLU A 41 -14.13 -27.81 14.14
N PRO A 42 -13.56 -28.84 14.79
CA PRO A 42 -12.14 -29.13 14.70
C PRO A 42 -11.84 -30.13 13.57
N GLU A 43 -10.92 -29.77 12.67
CA GLU A 43 -10.26 -30.73 11.81
C GLU A 43 -9.02 -31.33 12.49
N SER A 44 -8.96 -32.65 12.37
CA SER A 44 -8.00 -33.58 12.92
C SER A 44 -6.65 -33.60 12.19
N ASN A 45 -5.65 -34.02 12.97
CA ASN A 45 -4.38 -34.67 12.60
C ASN A 45 -3.18 -33.81 12.17
N ALA A 46 -2.23 -33.66 13.10
CA ALA A 46 -0.85 -34.06 12.85
C ALA A 46 -0.14 -34.49 14.14
N SER A 47 0.45 -35.68 14.04
CA SER A 47 1.30 -36.43 14.96
C SER A 47 2.29 -35.63 15.82
N ALA A 48 2.37 -35.98 17.10
CA ALA A 48 3.56 -35.83 17.92
C ALA A 48 4.03 -37.20 18.43
N ARG A 49 5.32 -37.45 18.23
CA ARG A 49 6.08 -38.65 18.59
C ARG A 49 6.13 -38.87 20.10
N LYS A 50 6.15 -40.13 20.52
CA LYS A 50 6.83 -40.58 21.75
C LYS A 50 7.43 -41.96 21.56
N ASP A 51 8.68 -42.08 21.97
CA ASP A 51 9.48 -43.28 22.05
C ASP A 51 8.90 -44.32 23.02
N GLN A 52 9.06 -45.61 22.70
CA GLN A 52 9.55 -46.64 23.64
C GLN A 52 9.77 -48.01 22.96
N GLU A 53 11.02 -48.45 23.06
CA GLU A 53 11.56 -49.80 23.31
C GLU A 53 11.00 -51.07 22.63
N ALA A 54 11.90 -51.64 21.81
CA ALA A 54 12.45 -53.01 21.85
C ALA A 54 11.50 -54.21 22.06
N ASP A 55 11.42 -55.08 21.04
CA ASP A 55 11.92 -56.47 21.18
C ASP A 55 12.18 -57.11 19.80
N GLY A 56 13.12 -58.04 19.74
CA GLY A 56 13.77 -58.52 18.52
C GLY A 56 13.13 -59.71 17.80
N LYS A 57 13.52 -59.88 16.52
CA LYS A 57 13.97 -61.15 15.91
C LYS A 57 14.18 -60.98 14.40
N ALA A 58 15.40 -61.26 13.94
CA ALA A 58 15.68 -61.78 12.60
C ALA A 58 15.76 -63.33 12.69
N PRO A 59 15.99 -64.13 11.61
CA PRO A 59 16.19 -63.80 10.19
C PRO A 59 15.50 -64.79 9.21
N LYS A 60 15.62 -64.58 7.87
CA LYS A 60 16.12 -65.62 6.93
C LYS A 60 16.27 -65.16 5.47
N LYS A 61 17.42 -65.56 4.90
CA LYS A 61 17.91 -65.49 3.51
C LYS A 61 17.15 -66.40 2.54
N ARG A 62 17.14 -66.01 1.25
CA ARG A 62 17.46 -66.80 0.02
C ARG A 62 17.03 -65.93 -1.19
N GLY A 63 17.72 -65.82 -2.31
CA GLY A 63 18.93 -66.45 -2.86
C GLY A 63 19.29 -65.71 -4.17
N LYS A 64 20.55 -65.86 -4.57
CA LYS A 64 21.17 -65.34 -5.81
C LYS A 64 20.44 -65.86 -7.07
N ASP A 65 20.50 -65.09 -8.16
CA ASP A 65 21.33 -65.48 -9.32
C ASP A 65 21.68 -64.30 -10.25
N ALA A 66 22.91 -64.40 -10.77
CA ALA A 66 23.58 -63.54 -11.74
C ALA A 66 23.26 -64.04 -13.18
N SER A 67 23.62 -63.44 -14.32
CA SER A 67 24.60 -62.42 -14.70
C SER A 67 24.30 -61.89 -16.12
N THR A 68 25.14 -60.94 -16.59
CA THR A 68 25.52 -60.56 -17.98
C THR A 68 24.45 -59.79 -18.80
N ASP A 69 24.73 -58.66 -19.46
CA ASP A 69 25.92 -58.24 -20.20
C ASP A 69 25.97 -56.70 -20.44
N GLU A 70 27.13 -56.22 -20.88
CA GLU A 70 27.79 -54.89 -20.98
C GLU A 70 27.09 -53.58 -21.50
N PRO A 71 27.79 -52.39 -21.41
CA PRO A 71 27.19 -51.10 -21.09
C PRO A 71 26.98 -50.16 -22.30
N ARG A 72 25.86 -49.43 -22.31
CA ARG A 72 25.70 -48.26 -23.20
C ARG A 72 26.20 -47.00 -22.51
N LYS A 73 27.38 -46.54 -22.96
CA LYS A 73 27.84 -45.15 -22.85
C LYS A 73 26.72 -44.21 -23.30
N ALA A 74 26.06 -43.58 -22.35
CA ALA A 74 25.41 -42.29 -22.56
C ALA A 74 26.08 -41.31 -21.61
N SER A 75 26.96 -40.48 -22.17
CA SER A 75 27.47 -39.29 -21.51
C SER A 75 26.27 -38.43 -21.13
N ARG A 76 25.78 -38.58 -19.91
CA ARG A 76 25.04 -37.52 -19.23
C ARG A 76 26.06 -36.42 -18.96
N ARG A 77 26.24 -35.54 -19.96
CA ARG A 77 26.62 -34.16 -19.66
C ARG A 77 25.54 -33.64 -18.74
N SER A 78 25.78 -33.71 -17.44
CA SER A 78 25.14 -32.78 -16.54
C SER A 78 25.51 -31.41 -17.09
N ASN A 79 24.52 -30.68 -17.59
CA ASN A 79 24.60 -29.23 -17.59
C ASN A 79 24.69 -28.87 -16.11
N ARG A 80 25.91 -28.86 -15.59
CA ARG A 80 26.26 -28.13 -14.39
C ARG A 80 26.07 -26.69 -14.83
N SER A 81 24.84 -26.19 -14.71
CA SER A 81 24.56 -24.77 -14.72
C SER A 81 25.59 -24.17 -13.77
N GLY A 82 26.53 -23.39 -14.31
CA GLY A 82 27.53 -22.71 -13.49
C GLY A 82 26.80 -22.03 -12.34
N ALA A 83 27.37 -22.13 -11.13
CA ALA A 83 26.80 -21.44 -9.98
C ALA A 83 26.59 -19.97 -10.38
N LYS A 84 25.32 -19.56 -10.53
CA LYS A 84 25.00 -18.17 -10.82
C LYS A 84 25.55 -17.37 -9.64
N SER A 85 26.50 -16.48 -9.89
CA SER A 85 27.08 -15.65 -8.83
C SER A 85 25.99 -14.74 -8.29
N GLU A 86 25.76 -14.76 -6.98
CA GLU A 86 24.87 -13.80 -6.33
C GLU A 86 25.42 -12.38 -6.55
N PRO A 87 24.56 -11.38 -6.82
CA PRO A 87 24.99 -10.00 -6.98
C PRO A 87 25.60 -9.48 -5.68
N SER A 88 26.63 -8.64 -5.79
CA SER A 88 27.07 -7.84 -4.64
C SER A 88 25.93 -6.89 -4.18
N LYS A 89 25.98 -6.43 -2.93
CA LYS A 89 24.99 -5.46 -2.41
C LYS A 89 24.95 -4.19 -3.27
N GLN A 90 26.11 -3.70 -3.69
CA GLN A 90 26.22 -2.56 -4.59
C GLN A 90 25.51 -2.81 -5.94
N GLN A 91 25.74 -3.97 -6.58
CA GLN A 91 25.09 -4.31 -7.84
C GLN A 91 23.57 -4.41 -7.69
N LEU A 92 23.12 -5.09 -6.63
CA LEU A 92 21.70 -5.21 -6.33
C LEU A 92 21.04 -3.85 -6.08
N LEU A 93 21.65 -2.97 -5.27
CA LEU A 93 21.14 -1.62 -5.07
C LEU A 93 21.08 -0.83 -6.38
N ASN A 94 22.15 -0.86 -7.19
CA ASN A 94 22.21 -0.12 -8.44
C ASN A 94 21.13 -0.58 -9.42
N TYR A 95 20.95 -1.90 -9.58
CA TYR A 95 19.87 -2.47 -10.38
C TYR A 95 18.50 -2.06 -9.82
N MET A 96 18.28 -2.27 -8.51
CA MET A 96 17.00 -2.03 -7.85
C MET A 96 16.58 -0.57 -7.82
N ILE A 97 17.45 0.41 -8.02
CA ILE A 97 17.06 1.83 -8.18
C ILE A 97 17.02 2.29 -9.65
N SER A 98 17.55 1.49 -10.59
CA SER A 98 17.59 1.81 -12.03
C SER A 98 16.22 1.68 -12.71
N PRO A 99 15.91 2.41 -13.80
CA PRO A 99 14.66 2.22 -14.53
C PRO A 99 14.41 0.76 -15.01
N ALA A 100 15.47 0.00 -15.29
CA ALA A 100 15.39 -1.38 -15.79
C ALA A 100 14.71 -2.35 -14.80
N ALA A 101 14.88 -2.17 -13.49
CA ALA A 101 14.21 -3.02 -12.50
C ALA A 101 12.67 -2.95 -12.59
N ALA A 102 12.10 -1.90 -13.18
CA ALA A 102 10.66 -1.79 -13.37
C ALA A 102 10.09 -2.92 -14.24
N GLU A 103 10.87 -3.55 -15.13
CA GLU A 103 10.41 -4.67 -15.97
C GLU A 103 10.14 -5.95 -15.16
N LEU A 104 10.81 -6.11 -14.01
CA LEU A 104 10.68 -7.29 -13.16
C LEU A 104 9.87 -7.03 -11.89
N THR A 105 9.47 -5.78 -11.64
CA THR A 105 8.87 -5.37 -10.35
C THR A 105 7.50 -4.72 -10.49
N ARG A 106 6.94 -4.69 -11.71
CA ARG A 106 5.55 -4.32 -11.95
C ARG A 106 4.86 -5.35 -12.84
N PRO A 107 3.52 -5.43 -12.79
CA PRO A 107 2.75 -6.32 -13.65
C PRO A 107 2.94 -6.01 -15.14
N ASP A 108 2.92 -7.05 -15.97
CA ASP A 108 3.08 -6.93 -17.43
C ASP A 108 2.04 -5.97 -18.05
N ASP A 109 0.82 -5.92 -17.49
CA ASP A 109 -0.23 -5.02 -17.99
C ASP A 109 -0.02 -3.55 -17.64
N GLU A 110 0.88 -3.22 -16.71
CA GLU A 110 1.35 -1.86 -16.50
C GLU A 110 2.45 -1.51 -17.51
N ILE A 111 3.31 -2.48 -17.86
CA ILE A 111 4.36 -2.30 -18.89
C ILE A 111 3.70 -1.97 -20.23
N GLU A 112 2.72 -2.78 -20.65
CA GLU A 112 1.95 -2.57 -21.89
C GLU A 112 1.22 -1.22 -21.88
N ASP A 113 0.60 -0.85 -20.76
CA ASP A 113 -0.17 0.38 -20.64
C ASP A 113 0.74 1.62 -20.76
N VAL A 114 1.89 1.62 -20.09
CA VAL A 114 2.90 2.70 -20.21
C VAL A 114 3.45 2.79 -21.63
N GLN A 115 3.72 1.66 -22.30
CA GLN A 115 4.17 1.66 -23.69
C GLN A 115 3.11 2.23 -24.64
N SER A 116 1.83 1.98 -24.36
CA SER A 116 0.73 2.41 -25.22
C SER A 116 0.32 3.88 -25.03
N ARG A 117 0.29 4.36 -23.77
CA ARG A 117 -0.18 5.72 -23.43
C ARG A 117 0.95 6.73 -23.24
N GLY A 118 2.20 6.28 -23.15
CA GLY A 118 3.35 7.14 -22.91
C GLY A 118 3.45 7.57 -21.45
N GLU A 119 3.55 8.88 -21.21
CA GLU A 119 3.74 9.44 -19.87
C GLU A 119 2.43 9.43 -19.07
N ILE A 120 2.25 8.37 -18.28
CA ILE A 120 1.16 8.23 -17.32
C ILE A 120 1.71 8.12 -15.89
N LYS A 121 0.93 8.58 -14.91
CA LYS A 121 1.21 8.35 -13.50
C LYS A 121 1.04 6.87 -13.15
N THR A 122 2.10 6.25 -12.64
CA THR A 122 2.06 4.90 -12.05
C THR A 122 2.54 4.95 -10.61
N TYR A 123 2.05 4.03 -9.79
CA TYR A 123 2.51 3.90 -8.41
C TYR A 123 4.02 3.57 -8.36
N SER A 124 4.47 2.69 -9.25
CA SER A 124 5.83 2.12 -9.24
C SER A 124 6.93 3.13 -9.64
N ALA A 125 6.64 4.13 -10.46
CA ALA A 125 7.67 4.98 -11.08
C ALA A 125 7.47 6.48 -10.83
N SER A 126 6.24 6.96 -10.66
CA SER A 126 5.97 8.40 -10.59
C SER A 126 6.34 9.01 -9.25
N VAL A 127 6.58 10.32 -9.29
CA VAL A 127 6.58 11.19 -8.11
C VAL A 127 5.13 11.57 -7.85
N LEU A 128 4.60 11.14 -6.72
CA LEU A 128 3.22 11.36 -6.31
C LEU A 128 3.18 12.35 -5.13
N SER A 129 2.11 13.15 -5.06
CA SER A 129 1.85 14.00 -3.89
C SER A 129 1.46 13.17 -2.66
N PRO A 130 1.53 13.72 -1.43
CA PRO A 130 1.02 13.05 -0.24
C PRO A 130 -0.43 12.56 -0.37
N PHE A 131 -1.32 13.33 -0.99
CA PHE A 131 -2.69 12.88 -1.26
C PHE A 131 -2.75 11.70 -2.22
N GLU A 132 -1.98 11.73 -3.32
CA GLU A 132 -1.94 10.64 -4.28
C GLU A 132 -1.40 9.35 -3.65
N GLU A 133 -0.37 9.44 -2.79
CA GLU A 133 0.14 8.31 -2.02
C GLU A 133 -0.92 7.75 -1.05
N LEU A 134 -1.68 8.62 -0.37
CA LEU A 134 -2.78 8.22 0.52
C LEU A 134 -3.90 7.50 -0.25
N LEU A 135 -4.29 8.03 -1.42
CA LEU A 135 -5.28 7.42 -2.30
C LEU A 135 -4.81 6.03 -2.77
N CYS A 136 -3.53 5.91 -3.19
CA CYS A 136 -2.94 4.64 -3.58
C CYS A 136 -2.95 3.64 -2.42
N ALA A 137 -2.59 4.07 -1.21
CA ALA A 137 -2.56 3.22 -0.03
C ALA A 137 -3.94 2.65 0.34
N VAL A 138 -5.00 3.44 0.16
CA VAL A 138 -6.38 2.98 0.37
C VAL A 138 -6.78 1.97 -0.69
N ILE A 139 -6.42 2.19 -1.95
CA ILE A 139 -6.73 1.24 -3.03
C ILE A 139 -6.00 -0.09 -2.80
N LEU A 140 -4.72 -0.03 -2.44
CA LEU A 140 -3.85 -1.22 -2.29
C LEU A 140 -4.07 -1.99 -0.99
N SER A 141 -4.65 -1.37 0.03
CA SER A 141 -5.00 -2.06 1.29
C SER A 141 -6.30 -2.86 1.21
N ARG A 142 -7.02 -2.81 0.09
CA ARG A 142 -8.19 -3.67 -0.15
C ARG A 142 -7.76 -5.11 -0.48
N PRO A 143 -8.61 -6.11 -0.20
CA PRO A 143 -8.34 -7.51 -0.57
C PRO A 143 -8.52 -7.73 -2.08
N ILE A 144 -7.64 -7.13 -2.88
CA ILE A 144 -7.59 -7.22 -4.35
C ILE A 144 -6.19 -7.64 -4.79
N SER A 145 -6.08 -8.24 -5.98
CA SER A 145 -4.75 -8.60 -6.52
C SER A 145 -3.87 -7.38 -6.76
N HIS A 146 -2.55 -7.54 -6.63
CA HIS A 146 -1.56 -6.49 -6.91
C HIS A 146 -1.78 -5.82 -8.27
N ARG A 147 -1.89 -6.63 -9.33
CA ARG A 147 -2.21 -6.20 -10.69
C ARG A 147 -3.45 -5.30 -10.75
N LEU A 148 -4.51 -5.69 -10.06
CA LEU A 148 -5.76 -4.93 -10.05
C LEU A 148 -5.65 -3.61 -9.30
N GLY A 149 -4.90 -3.59 -8.20
CA GLY A 149 -4.60 -2.39 -7.44
C GLY A 149 -3.85 -1.37 -8.29
N LEU A 150 -2.76 -1.78 -8.94
CA LEU A 150 -1.98 -0.90 -9.80
C LEU A 150 -2.75 -0.42 -11.03
N ARG A 151 -3.57 -1.29 -11.64
CA ARG A 151 -4.49 -0.88 -12.71
C ARG A 151 -5.48 0.16 -12.24
N THR A 152 -6.03 0.00 -11.04
CA THR A 152 -6.96 0.98 -10.46
C THR A 152 -6.26 2.33 -10.28
N ILE A 153 -5.05 2.34 -9.70
CA ILE A 153 -4.26 3.56 -9.51
C ILE A 153 -4.02 4.29 -10.83
N ARG A 154 -3.44 3.61 -11.84
CA ARG A 154 -3.14 4.26 -13.13
C ARG A 154 -4.38 4.62 -13.95
N THR A 155 -5.55 4.07 -13.61
CA THR A 155 -6.82 4.52 -14.17
C THR A 155 -7.28 5.82 -13.52
N VAL A 156 -7.31 5.88 -12.17
CA VAL A 156 -7.89 7.02 -11.45
C VAL A 156 -7.01 8.28 -11.46
N LEU A 157 -5.68 8.10 -11.49
CA LEU A 157 -4.73 9.22 -11.44
C LEU A 157 -4.49 9.90 -12.81
N ASN A 158 -4.94 9.30 -13.90
CA ASN A 158 -4.68 9.77 -15.26
C ASN A 158 -5.96 10.16 -15.98
N ASP A 159 -5.81 10.73 -17.18
CA ASP A 159 -6.93 11.01 -18.07
C ASP A 159 -7.79 9.76 -18.32
N PRO A 160 -9.13 9.87 -18.28
CA PRO A 160 -9.96 11.09 -18.15
C PRO A 160 -10.35 11.50 -16.71
N TYR A 161 -9.78 10.83 -15.70
CA TYR A 161 -10.21 10.99 -14.31
C TYR A 161 -9.41 12.05 -13.56
N ASN A 162 -8.09 11.97 -13.59
CA ASN A 162 -7.16 12.94 -12.99
C ASN A 162 -7.48 13.24 -11.51
N PHE A 163 -7.74 12.22 -10.69
CA PHE A 163 -8.02 12.36 -9.26
C PHE A 163 -6.72 12.59 -8.46
N ASN A 164 -6.06 13.70 -8.72
CA ASN A 164 -4.72 14.05 -8.23
C ASN A 164 -4.74 14.95 -6.97
N SER A 165 -5.93 15.30 -6.48
CA SER A 165 -6.13 16.12 -5.27
C SER A 165 -7.45 15.73 -4.58
N ALA A 166 -7.57 16.03 -3.29
CA ALA A 166 -8.82 15.80 -2.57
C ALA A 166 -9.99 16.59 -3.19
N ARG A 167 -9.71 17.82 -3.64
CA ARG A 167 -10.66 18.66 -4.37
C ARG A 167 -11.13 18.02 -5.67
N SER A 168 -10.22 17.59 -6.55
CA SER A 168 -10.58 16.98 -7.83
C SER A 168 -11.38 15.68 -7.63
N LEU A 169 -11.04 14.89 -6.62
CA LEU A 169 -11.75 13.66 -6.30
C LEU A 169 -13.16 13.91 -5.71
N LYS A 170 -13.32 14.97 -4.90
CA LYS A 170 -14.63 15.40 -4.40
C LYS A 170 -15.51 15.94 -5.52
N ASP A 171 -14.98 16.84 -6.34
CA ASP A 171 -15.71 17.55 -7.39
C ASP A 171 -16.11 16.65 -8.56
N ALA A 172 -15.41 15.52 -8.75
CA ALA A 172 -15.80 14.46 -9.67
C ALA A 172 -17.20 13.89 -9.36
N GLY A 173 -17.66 13.96 -8.11
CA GLY A 173 -18.94 13.39 -7.68
C GLY A 173 -18.95 11.86 -7.66
N GLU A 174 -20.03 11.30 -7.15
CA GLU A 174 -20.18 9.84 -6.99
C GLU A 174 -20.15 9.09 -8.32
N GLU A 175 -20.86 9.60 -9.33
CA GLU A 175 -20.98 8.95 -10.64
C GLU A 175 -19.62 8.80 -11.34
N LYS A 176 -18.80 9.86 -11.40
CA LYS A 176 -17.50 9.80 -12.06
C LYS A 176 -16.51 8.92 -11.29
N ARG A 177 -16.55 8.93 -9.95
CA ARG A 177 -15.75 8.01 -9.12
C ARG A 177 -16.16 6.56 -9.32
N LEU A 178 -17.45 6.29 -9.43
CA LEU A 178 -17.94 4.94 -9.71
C LEU A 178 -17.51 4.49 -11.11
N LYS A 179 -17.68 5.35 -12.12
CA LYS A 179 -17.24 5.07 -13.49
C LYS A 179 -15.74 4.74 -13.55
N SER A 180 -14.89 5.47 -12.83
CA SER A 180 -13.43 5.22 -12.84
C SER A 180 -13.07 3.82 -12.34
N VAL A 181 -13.74 3.34 -11.30
CA VAL A 181 -13.48 2.01 -10.74
C VAL A 181 -14.09 0.90 -11.59
N TYR A 182 -15.18 1.18 -12.33
CA TYR A 182 -15.71 0.30 -13.38
C TYR A 182 -14.75 0.16 -14.55
N ASP A 183 -14.22 1.28 -15.06
CA ASP A 183 -13.24 1.30 -16.16
C ASP A 183 -11.94 0.61 -15.77
N ALA A 184 -11.50 0.79 -14.51
CA ALA A 184 -10.38 0.05 -13.91
C ALA A 184 -10.66 -1.45 -13.74
N ARG A 185 -11.91 -1.89 -13.99
CA ARG A 185 -12.41 -3.25 -13.79
C ARG A 185 -12.07 -3.79 -12.39
N THR A 186 -12.13 -2.92 -11.37
CA THR A 186 -11.75 -3.25 -10.00
C THR A 186 -12.76 -4.16 -9.30
N GLN A 187 -12.37 -4.75 -8.17
CA GLN A 187 -13.25 -5.49 -7.28
C GLN A 187 -13.86 -4.56 -6.23
N HIS A 188 -15.06 -4.90 -5.73
CA HIS A 188 -15.79 -4.09 -4.74
C HIS A 188 -15.99 -2.62 -5.16
N LYS A 189 -16.37 -2.40 -6.43
CA LYS A 189 -16.45 -1.08 -7.09
C LYS A 189 -17.16 -0.03 -6.23
N ASP A 190 -18.38 -0.30 -5.79
CA ASP A 190 -19.18 0.65 -5.01
C ASP A 190 -18.47 1.03 -3.71
N LYS A 191 -17.92 0.03 -3.00
CA LYS A 191 -17.16 0.27 -1.75
C LYS A 191 -15.87 1.06 -2.01
N THR A 192 -15.20 0.83 -3.13
CA THR A 192 -13.99 1.56 -3.50
C THR A 192 -14.31 3.01 -3.87
N ALA A 193 -15.33 3.25 -4.70
CA ALA A 193 -15.79 4.59 -5.08
C ALA A 193 -16.31 5.40 -3.89
N ALA A 194 -17.05 4.76 -2.98
CA ALA A 194 -17.50 5.38 -1.74
C ALA A 194 -16.31 5.76 -0.84
N GLN A 195 -15.34 4.85 -0.68
CA GLN A 195 -14.14 5.13 0.12
C GLN A 195 -13.32 6.29 -0.45
N MET A 196 -13.21 6.40 -1.77
CA MET A 196 -12.56 7.52 -2.44
C MET A 196 -13.24 8.86 -2.10
N GLY A 197 -14.57 8.90 -2.03
CA GLY A 197 -15.31 10.07 -1.57
C GLY A 197 -15.04 10.41 -0.10
N ILE A 198 -15.07 9.41 0.79
CA ILE A 198 -14.78 9.58 2.24
C ILE A 198 -13.40 10.20 2.46
N ILE A 199 -12.38 9.75 1.73
CA ILE A 199 -11.03 10.30 1.87
C ILE A 199 -10.96 11.75 1.39
N ALA A 200 -11.57 12.05 0.25
CA ALA A 200 -11.59 13.40 -0.28
C ALA A 200 -12.23 14.39 0.72
N GLU A 201 -13.36 14.02 1.30
CA GLU A 201 -14.05 14.81 2.32
C GLU A 201 -13.20 14.96 3.59
N ALA A 202 -12.70 13.84 4.14
CA ALA A 202 -11.89 13.86 5.35
C ALA A 202 -10.63 14.73 5.21
N VAL A 203 -9.95 14.66 4.06
CA VAL A 203 -8.77 15.48 3.77
C VAL A 203 -9.14 16.96 3.70
N LEU A 204 -10.16 17.31 2.93
CA LEU A 204 -10.59 18.69 2.77
C LEU A 204 -11.01 19.31 4.11
N ASP A 205 -11.74 18.56 4.93
CA ASP A 205 -12.31 19.06 6.18
C ASP A 205 -11.26 19.17 7.31
N ASN A 206 -10.25 18.29 7.34
CA ASN A 206 -9.38 18.14 8.52
C ASN A 206 -7.89 18.36 8.27
N PHE A 207 -7.41 18.20 7.03
CA PHE A 207 -5.97 18.12 6.71
C PHE A 207 -5.48 19.16 5.70
N THR A 208 -6.35 20.04 5.23
CA THR A 208 -5.97 21.19 4.38
C THR A 208 -5.56 22.41 5.20
N SER A 209 -4.80 23.29 4.56
CA SER A 209 -4.41 24.59 5.10
C SER A 209 -4.80 25.71 4.12
N SER A 210 -4.57 26.98 4.49
CA SER A 210 -4.78 28.11 3.58
C SER A 210 -3.90 28.07 2.32
N SER A 211 -2.72 27.43 2.40
CA SER A 211 -1.79 27.22 1.28
C SER A 211 -1.96 25.89 0.55
N ASP A 212 -2.75 24.96 1.10
CA ASP A 212 -3.07 23.64 0.52
C ASP A 212 -4.59 23.44 0.40
N LYS A 213 -5.25 24.33 -0.35
CA LYS A 213 -6.73 24.34 -0.45
C LYS A 213 -7.29 23.14 -1.19
N ASP A 214 -6.49 22.55 -2.07
CA ASP A 214 -6.89 21.38 -2.86
C ASP A 214 -6.64 20.06 -2.13
N GLY A 215 -5.90 20.10 -1.01
CA GLY A 215 -5.55 18.94 -0.20
C GLY A 215 -4.62 18.00 -0.94
N THR A 216 -3.58 18.54 -1.58
CA THR A 216 -2.53 17.75 -2.23
C THR A 216 -1.43 17.37 -1.26
N GLU A 217 -1.10 18.25 -0.32
CA GLU A 217 0.05 18.11 0.58
C GLU A 217 -0.31 17.52 1.94
N LEU A 218 -1.60 17.53 2.32
CA LEU A 218 -2.09 17.25 3.67
C LEU A 218 -1.38 18.15 4.70
N GLN A 219 -1.17 19.42 4.32
CA GLN A 219 -0.24 20.30 5.02
C GLN A 219 -0.61 20.47 6.50
N LYS A 220 -1.90 20.63 6.83
CA LYS A 220 -2.32 20.81 8.22
C LYS A 220 -2.02 19.57 9.07
N LEU A 221 -2.20 18.37 8.52
CA LEU A 221 -1.84 17.14 9.23
C LEU A 221 -0.34 17.10 9.56
N ARG A 222 0.49 17.47 8.58
CA ARG A 222 1.94 17.53 8.77
C ARG A 222 2.34 18.60 9.79
N ASP A 223 1.73 19.78 9.73
CA ASP A 223 2.04 20.89 10.64
C ASP A 223 1.58 20.59 12.08
N ASP A 224 0.40 19.98 12.25
CA ASP A 224 -0.16 19.64 13.57
C ASP A 224 0.63 18.53 14.27
N CYS A 225 1.12 17.54 13.53
CA CYS A 225 1.81 16.38 14.09
C CYS A 225 3.34 16.57 14.15
N GLY A 226 3.92 17.44 13.33
CA GLY A 226 5.37 17.65 13.27
C GLY A 226 6.12 16.35 13.02
N ASP A 227 7.01 15.99 13.95
CA ASP A 227 7.82 14.77 13.88
C ASP A 227 7.14 13.53 14.50
N ASP A 228 5.91 13.66 15.05
CA ASP A 228 5.17 12.55 15.63
C ASP A 228 4.32 11.81 14.58
N ILE A 229 4.94 10.80 13.96
CA ILE A 229 4.27 9.93 12.98
C ILE A 229 3.18 9.07 13.62
N GLY A 230 3.30 8.75 14.91
CA GLY A 230 2.26 8.03 15.65
C GLY A 230 0.98 8.85 15.73
N GLU A 231 1.10 10.14 16.02
CA GLU A 231 -0.03 11.06 16.02
C GLU A 231 -0.59 11.28 14.61
N ALA A 232 0.26 11.43 13.59
CA ALA A 232 -0.20 11.52 12.20
C ALA A 232 -1.02 10.27 11.80
N ALA A 233 -0.58 9.09 12.20
CA ALA A 233 -1.30 7.83 11.98
C ALA A 233 -2.65 7.80 12.70
N ASN A 234 -2.70 8.28 13.96
CA ASN A 234 -3.93 8.36 14.74
C ASN A 234 -4.94 9.32 14.11
N GLN A 235 -4.50 10.51 13.69
CA GLN A 235 -5.32 11.51 13.02
C GLN A 235 -5.91 11.00 11.70
N LEU A 236 -5.09 10.37 10.86
CA LEU A 236 -5.54 9.75 9.62
C LEU A 236 -6.60 8.67 9.90
N LYS A 237 -6.35 7.80 10.87
CA LYS A 237 -7.26 6.71 11.23
C LYS A 237 -8.58 7.20 11.83
N SER A 238 -8.56 8.28 12.61
CA SER A 238 -9.75 8.80 13.29
C SER A 238 -10.69 9.52 12.33
N HIS A 239 -10.17 10.21 11.31
CA HIS A 239 -10.98 10.96 10.35
C HIS A 239 -11.30 10.16 9.07
N ILE A 240 -10.45 9.22 8.67
CA ILE A 240 -10.66 8.42 7.45
C ILE A 240 -11.20 7.04 7.84
N LYS A 241 -12.53 6.95 7.95
CA LYS A 241 -13.21 5.66 8.21
C LYS A 241 -12.80 4.62 7.16
N GLY A 242 -12.34 3.45 7.61
CA GLY A 242 -11.90 2.37 6.72
C GLY A 242 -10.41 2.36 6.39
N LEU A 243 -9.65 3.38 6.82
CA LEU A 243 -8.18 3.36 6.77
C LEU A 243 -7.62 2.52 7.93
N GLY A 244 -7.16 1.31 7.61
CA GLY A 244 -6.59 0.37 8.57
C GLY A 244 -5.06 0.43 8.65
N LYS A 245 -4.50 -0.45 9.48
CA LYS A 245 -3.04 -0.62 9.68
C LYS A 245 -2.30 -0.77 8.36
N THR A 246 -2.76 -1.65 7.48
CA THR A 246 -2.14 -1.90 6.17
C THR A 246 -2.12 -0.65 5.27
N GLY A 247 -3.20 0.14 5.27
CA GLY A 247 -3.23 1.38 4.50
C GLY A 247 -2.23 2.41 5.04
N LEU A 248 -2.12 2.54 6.37
CA LEU A 248 -1.12 3.42 6.99
C LEU A 248 0.31 2.95 6.70
N GLU A 249 0.58 1.65 6.79
CA GLU A 249 1.88 1.07 6.45
C GLU A 249 2.30 1.40 5.00
N ILE A 250 1.39 1.21 4.04
CA ILE A 250 1.63 1.53 2.63
C ILE A 250 1.85 3.04 2.43
N PHE A 251 1.06 3.88 3.10
CA PHE A 251 1.18 5.33 3.02
C PHE A 251 2.53 5.82 3.56
N PHE A 252 2.88 5.45 4.79
CA PHE A 252 4.13 5.88 5.42
C PHE A 252 5.37 5.31 4.73
N ARG A 253 5.29 4.08 4.18
CA ARG A 253 6.35 3.53 3.33
C ARG A 253 6.68 4.45 2.16
N ARG A 254 5.67 5.07 1.55
CA ARG A 254 5.84 5.85 0.32
C ARG A 254 6.10 7.32 0.55
N VAL A 255 5.39 7.94 1.50
CA VAL A 255 5.44 9.39 1.69
C VAL A 255 6.74 9.87 2.37
N GLN A 256 7.48 8.96 3.02
CA GLN A 256 8.63 9.30 3.89
C GLN A 256 9.79 10.06 3.21
N TRP A 257 9.90 10.04 1.88
CA TRP A 257 10.89 10.88 1.18
C TRP A 257 10.47 12.35 1.08
N ILE A 258 9.18 12.64 1.24
CA ILE A 258 8.59 13.98 1.38
C ILE A 258 8.42 14.31 2.87
N TRP A 259 7.92 13.35 3.65
CA TRP A 259 7.67 13.47 5.09
C TRP A 259 8.80 12.83 5.86
N THR A 260 9.88 13.59 6.03
CA THR A 260 11.14 13.08 6.58
C THR A 260 11.03 12.55 8.01
N ALA A 261 10.02 12.97 8.77
CA ALA A 261 9.71 12.41 10.09
C ALA A 261 9.37 10.91 10.05
N ALA A 262 8.86 10.40 8.92
CA ALA A 262 8.58 8.98 8.72
C ALA A 262 9.78 8.20 8.20
N PHE A 263 10.93 8.82 8.01
CA PHE A 263 12.12 8.18 7.48
C PHE A 263 13.14 7.87 8.60
N PRO A 264 13.78 6.68 8.61
CA PRO A 264 13.61 5.55 7.69
C PRO A 264 12.60 4.51 8.22
N ASN A 265 11.47 4.33 7.53
CA ASN A 265 10.43 3.36 7.92
C ASN A 265 10.29 2.21 6.90
N ILE A 266 10.19 0.98 7.41
CA ILE A 266 9.96 -0.24 6.64
C ILE A 266 8.80 -1.01 7.29
N ASP A 267 7.72 -1.25 6.55
CA ASP A 267 6.62 -2.09 7.03
C ASP A 267 6.96 -3.59 6.91
N GLY A 268 6.21 -4.43 7.63
CA GLY A 268 6.49 -5.86 7.71
C GLY A 268 6.48 -6.59 6.37
N ARG A 269 5.59 -6.21 5.43
CA ARG A 269 5.52 -6.84 4.10
C ARG A 269 6.76 -6.52 3.28
N THR A 270 7.23 -5.28 3.36
CA THR A 270 8.45 -4.84 2.68
C THR A 270 9.68 -5.47 3.30
N ALA A 271 9.75 -5.59 4.63
CA ALA A 271 10.84 -6.29 5.33
C ALA A 271 10.95 -7.76 4.86
N ASP A 272 9.82 -8.46 4.71
CA ASP A 272 9.82 -9.83 4.14
C ASP A 272 10.42 -9.88 2.73
N SER A 273 10.11 -8.88 1.90
CA SER A 273 10.62 -8.79 0.54
C SER A 273 12.13 -8.50 0.50
N LEU A 274 12.60 -7.59 1.36
CA LEU A 274 14.02 -7.27 1.51
C LEU A 274 14.81 -8.49 1.98
N ARG A 275 14.27 -9.26 2.93
CA ARG A 275 14.86 -10.53 3.39
C ARG A 275 15.10 -11.50 2.25
N MET A 276 14.13 -11.65 1.34
CA MET A 276 14.25 -12.53 0.17
C MET A 276 15.32 -12.08 -0.83
N LEU A 277 15.58 -10.77 -0.89
CA LEU A 277 16.68 -10.18 -1.67
C LEU A 277 18.01 -10.16 -0.90
N GLY A 278 18.02 -10.66 0.34
CA GLY A 278 19.17 -10.62 1.25
C GLY A 278 19.54 -9.21 1.72
N LEU A 279 18.66 -8.23 1.61
CA LEU A 279 18.87 -6.86 2.07
C LEU A 279 18.51 -6.68 3.55
N PRO A 280 19.06 -5.65 4.23
CA PRO A 280 18.66 -5.31 5.59
C PRO A 280 17.15 -5.08 5.71
N GLN A 281 16.57 -5.50 6.84
CA GLN A 281 15.14 -5.35 7.15
C GLN A 281 14.87 -4.16 8.07
N ASP A 282 15.91 -3.66 8.74
CA ASP A 282 15.86 -2.45 9.54
C ASP A 282 16.07 -1.20 8.66
N GLY A 283 15.32 -0.14 8.96
CA GLY A 283 15.37 1.11 8.19
C GLY A 283 16.73 1.79 8.24
N SER A 284 17.35 1.83 9.42
CA SER A 284 18.64 2.51 9.63
C SER A 284 19.78 1.71 9.00
N GLU A 285 19.73 0.39 9.09
CA GLU A 285 20.70 -0.48 8.40
C GLU A 285 20.61 -0.36 6.88
N LEU A 286 19.39 -0.31 6.32
CA LEU A 286 19.19 -0.17 4.88
C LEU A 286 19.61 1.22 4.38
N GLU A 287 19.30 2.28 5.14
CA GLU A 287 19.80 3.63 4.87
C GLU A 287 21.34 3.66 4.86
N GLY A 288 21.98 3.09 5.89
CA GLY A 288 23.44 3.02 5.98
C GLY A 288 24.08 2.29 4.79
N LEU A 289 23.44 1.22 4.30
CA LEU A 289 23.92 0.50 3.11
C LEU A 289 23.81 1.34 1.83
N ILE A 290 22.75 2.14 1.68
CA ILE A 290 22.61 3.09 0.56
C ILE A 290 23.69 4.16 0.66
N GLU A 291 23.93 4.71 1.85
CA GLU A 291 24.95 5.73 2.11
C GLU A 291 26.36 5.20 1.75
N GLU A 292 26.70 4.00 2.21
CA GLU A 292 27.98 3.35 1.94
C GLU A 292 28.28 3.25 0.44
N HIS A 293 27.26 2.94 -0.36
CA HIS A 293 27.41 2.72 -1.79
C HIS A 293 27.04 3.92 -2.67
N TRP A 294 26.54 5.02 -2.09
CA TRP A 294 25.91 6.15 -2.79
C TRP A 294 26.71 6.67 -4.00
N LYS A 295 28.02 6.86 -3.83
CA LYS A 295 28.91 7.39 -4.89
C LYS A 295 29.04 6.50 -6.12
N LYS A 296 28.62 5.23 -6.02
CA LYS A 296 28.68 4.23 -7.09
C LYS A 296 27.30 3.89 -7.65
N LEU A 297 26.25 4.53 -7.14
CA LEU A 297 24.88 4.34 -7.60
C LEU A 297 24.58 5.34 -8.73
N GLU A 298 23.91 4.87 -9.78
CA GLU A 298 23.36 5.74 -10.82
C GLU A 298 22.08 6.41 -10.29
N THR A 299 22.17 7.69 -9.92
CA THR A 299 21.11 8.41 -9.18
C THR A 299 20.55 9.62 -9.92
N LYS A 300 21.01 9.88 -11.15
CA LYS A 300 20.65 11.08 -11.93
C LYS A 300 19.15 11.16 -12.21
N HIS A 301 18.49 10.03 -12.45
CA HIS A 301 17.06 9.92 -12.72
C HIS A 301 16.18 10.01 -11.47
N LEU A 302 16.76 9.95 -10.27
CA LEU A 302 16.00 10.05 -9.02
C LEU A 302 15.56 11.50 -8.78
N ALA A 303 14.29 11.66 -8.43
CA ALA A 303 13.72 12.93 -7.99
C ALA A 303 14.28 13.35 -6.62
N GLY A 304 14.27 14.66 -6.36
CA GLY A 304 14.71 15.26 -5.11
C GLY A 304 15.72 16.38 -5.31
N ASP A 305 15.56 17.44 -4.52
CA ASP A 305 16.45 18.59 -4.52
C ASP A 305 17.66 18.33 -3.63
N GLY A 306 18.79 18.02 -4.26
CA GLY A 306 20.05 17.70 -3.57
C GLY A 306 20.20 16.22 -3.20
N GLU A 307 21.34 15.91 -2.59
CA GLU A 307 21.76 14.54 -2.32
C GLU A 307 20.84 13.82 -1.33
N GLU A 308 20.53 14.46 -0.20
CA GLU A 308 19.71 13.86 0.87
C GLU A 308 18.29 13.52 0.41
N ALA A 309 17.67 14.39 -0.39
CA ALA A 309 16.34 14.12 -0.96
C ALA A 309 16.38 12.93 -1.92
N LYS A 310 17.44 12.81 -2.74
CA LYS A 310 17.63 11.68 -3.65
C LYS A 310 17.92 10.38 -2.92
N LYS A 311 18.66 10.39 -1.81
CA LYS A 311 18.87 9.20 -0.97
C LYS A 311 17.56 8.67 -0.42
N LYS A 312 16.72 9.55 0.14
CA LYS A 312 15.37 9.18 0.61
C LYS A 312 14.50 8.67 -0.53
N ARG A 313 14.59 9.28 -1.71
CA ARG A 313 13.88 8.77 -2.90
C ARG A 313 14.39 7.38 -3.33
N ALA A 314 15.70 7.15 -3.31
CA ALA A 314 16.30 5.85 -3.60
C ALA A 314 15.78 4.77 -2.64
N PHE A 315 15.72 5.10 -1.34
CA PHE A 315 15.17 4.22 -0.30
C PHE A 315 13.73 3.82 -0.62
N VAL A 316 12.83 4.79 -0.87
CA VAL A 316 11.43 4.50 -1.20
C VAL A 316 11.29 3.69 -2.50
N VAL A 317 12.08 3.99 -3.53
CA VAL A 317 12.10 3.23 -4.80
C VAL A 317 12.53 1.78 -4.56
N LEU A 318 13.54 1.56 -3.72
CA LEU A 318 14.02 0.23 -3.35
C LEU A 318 12.94 -0.56 -2.62
N LEU A 319 12.26 0.04 -1.64
CA LEU A 319 11.17 -0.59 -0.89
C LEU A 319 10.02 -1.02 -1.81
N GLU A 320 9.60 -0.14 -2.71
CA GLU A 320 8.53 -0.43 -3.67
C GLU A 320 8.91 -1.61 -4.57
N ARG A 321 10.12 -1.60 -5.11
CA ARG A 321 10.58 -2.62 -6.05
C ARG A 321 10.87 -3.95 -5.39
N ALA A 322 11.33 -3.96 -4.14
CA ALA A 322 11.44 -5.18 -3.36
C ALA A 322 10.06 -5.83 -3.20
N THR A 323 9.07 -5.05 -2.80
CA THR A 323 7.68 -5.51 -2.66
C THR A 323 7.12 -6.01 -4.00
N GLY A 324 7.33 -5.25 -5.08
CA GLY A 324 6.93 -5.62 -6.44
C GLY A 324 7.57 -6.93 -6.91
N ALA A 325 8.87 -7.10 -6.73
CA ALA A 325 9.59 -8.34 -7.07
C ALA A 325 8.98 -9.57 -6.37
N GLN A 326 8.60 -9.43 -5.10
CA GLN A 326 7.96 -10.49 -4.35
C GLN A 326 6.55 -10.79 -4.87
N LEU A 327 5.73 -9.75 -5.12
CA LEU A 327 4.36 -9.89 -5.61
C LEU A 327 4.30 -10.49 -7.02
N GLU A 328 5.26 -10.14 -7.87
CA GLU A 328 5.43 -10.69 -9.21
C GLU A 328 6.15 -12.06 -9.23
N GLN A 329 6.57 -12.56 -8.06
CA GLN A 329 7.31 -13.84 -7.92
C GLN A 329 8.62 -13.87 -8.74
N LYS A 330 9.26 -12.70 -8.89
CA LYS A 330 10.44 -12.47 -9.74
C LYS A 330 11.72 -12.19 -8.93
N ILE A 331 11.78 -12.56 -7.65
CA ILE A 331 12.97 -12.37 -6.79
C ILE A 331 14.25 -12.95 -7.43
N ASP A 332 14.21 -14.20 -7.90
CA ASP A 332 15.38 -14.83 -8.54
C ASP A 332 15.75 -14.15 -9.86
N ALA A 333 14.76 -13.66 -10.61
CA ALA A 333 15.00 -12.94 -11.86
C ALA A 333 15.69 -11.60 -11.59
N VAL A 334 15.26 -10.88 -10.54
CA VAL A 334 15.89 -9.64 -10.07
C VAL A 334 17.34 -9.89 -9.64
N LEU A 335 17.59 -10.94 -8.84
CA LEU A 335 18.96 -11.27 -8.40
C LEU A 335 19.88 -11.60 -9.58
N ASN A 336 19.38 -12.35 -10.58
CA ASN A 336 20.14 -12.66 -11.79
C ASN A 336 20.42 -11.40 -12.62
N ALA A 337 19.40 -10.58 -12.87
CA ALA A 337 19.56 -9.35 -13.63
C ALA A 337 20.52 -8.36 -12.95
N ALA A 338 20.50 -8.28 -11.62
CA ALA A 338 21.44 -7.48 -10.86
C ALA A 338 22.89 -7.99 -10.95
N ALA A 339 23.10 -9.30 -11.06
CA ALA A 339 24.45 -9.86 -11.17
C ALA A 339 25.09 -9.59 -12.54
N GLU A 340 24.25 -9.38 -13.57
CA GLU A 340 24.64 -9.14 -14.95
C GLU A 340 24.76 -7.64 -15.32
N ALA A 341 24.20 -6.74 -14.50
CA ALA A 341 24.18 -5.29 -14.70
C ALA A 341 25.47 -4.58 -14.26
#